data_AF-A0A060BZD7-F1
#
_entry.id   AF-A0A060BZD7-F1
#
_cell.length_a   1.000
_cell.length_b   1.000
_cell.length_c   1.000
_cell.angle_alpha   90.00
_cell.angle_beta   90.00
_cell.angle_gamma   90.00
#
_symmetry.space_group_name_H-M   'P 1'
#
loop_
_entity.id
_entity.type
_entity.pdbx_description
1 polymer ?
#
loop_
_entity_poly.entity_id
_entity_poly.type
_entity_poly.pdbx_seq_one_letter_code
_entity_poly.pdbx_strand_id
1 'polypeptide(L)'
;DLGVITAEVRELMAAFAFPGMKILQFAFGAGIAENRDAPHNYPHNCVAYTGTHDNNTTLGWARSGEAGEDGRKALFAYLGREIAPEQTPWELIRLVMASCATTAVVPMQDLLGLGEGARMNMPSVAKGNWGWRAVEEQ
;
A
#
# COMPACT_ATOMS: atom_id res chain seq x y z
N ASP A 1 2.27 9.04 9.54
CA ASP A 1 3.08 10.19 9.09
C ASP A 1 3.10 10.22 7.55
N LEU A 2 1.95 10.52 6.95
CA LEU A 2 1.79 10.49 5.50
C LEU A 2 1.75 11.91 4.93
N GLY A 3 2.04 12.06 3.64
CA GLY A 3 2.06 13.37 2.97
C GLY A 3 3.33 14.19 3.26
N VAL A 4 3.22 15.51 3.15
CA VAL A 4 4.32 16.44 3.45
C VAL A 4 4.46 16.56 4.95
N ILE A 5 5.63 16.16 5.46
CA ILE A 5 5.92 16.09 6.90
C ILE A 5 7.13 16.97 7.17
N THR A 6 6.97 17.89 8.11
CA THR A 6 8.02 18.82 8.51
C THR A 6 9.06 18.15 9.42
N ALA A 7 10.20 18.82 9.64
CA ALA A 7 11.27 18.29 10.48
C ALA A 7 10.78 18.06 11.92
N GLU A 8 9.97 18.98 12.46
CA GLU A 8 9.45 18.93 13.83
C GLU A 8 8.61 17.67 14.07
N VAL A 9 7.82 17.24 13.08
CA VAL A 9 7.04 16.00 13.19
C VAL A 9 7.96 14.78 13.23
N ARG A 10 9.02 14.76 12.40
CA ARG A 10 10.00 13.65 12.39
C ARG A 10 10.77 13.58 13.70
N GLU A 11 11.20 14.73 14.23
CA GLU A 11 11.90 14.83 15.51
C GLU A 11 11.03 14.37 16.67
N LEU A 12 9.76 14.78 16.70
CA LEU A 12 8.80 14.32 17.72
C LEU A 12 8.61 12.81 17.68
N MET A 13 8.38 12.25 16.48
CA MET A 13 8.23 10.79 16.34
C MET A 13 9.48 10.04 16.78
N ALA A 14 10.67 10.55 16.43
CA ALA A 14 11.93 9.95 16.84
C ALA A 14 12.13 10.00 18.37
N ALA A 15 11.80 11.14 19.01
CA ALA A 15 11.93 11.33 20.45
C ALA A 15 11.09 10.34 21.28
N PHE A 16 9.94 9.91 20.74
CA PHE A 16 9.04 8.94 21.39
C PHE A 16 9.06 7.56 20.75
N ALA A 17 9.99 7.31 19.81
CA ALA A 17 10.09 6.06 19.06
C ALA A 17 8.76 5.58 18.44
N PHE A 18 7.92 6.51 17.99
CA PHE A 18 6.66 6.16 17.34
C PHE A 18 6.90 5.56 15.96
N PRO A 19 6.28 4.41 15.63
CA PRO A 19 6.44 3.82 14.32
C PRO A 19 5.76 4.67 13.25
N GLY A 20 6.49 4.93 12.16
CA GLY A 20 5.92 5.53 10.96
C GLY A 20 5.10 4.54 10.14
N MET A 21 4.30 5.06 9.22
CA MET A 21 3.53 4.26 8.27
C MET A 21 4.25 4.22 6.92
N LYS A 22 4.16 3.06 6.26
CA LYS A 22 4.63 2.82 4.89
C LYS A 22 3.51 2.22 4.06
N ILE A 23 3.22 2.78 2.90
CA ILE A 23 2.10 2.33 2.05
C ILE A 23 2.66 1.86 0.71
N LEU A 24 2.70 0.56 0.51
CA LEU A 24 3.36 -0.06 -0.64
C LEU A 24 2.75 0.35 -1.99
N GLN A 25 1.44 0.63 -2.06
CA GLN A 25 0.82 1.17 -3.28
C GLN A 25 1.41 2.52 -3.74
N PHE A 26 2.10 3.26 -2.86
CA PHE A 26 2.79 4.51 -3.21
C PHE A 26 4.26 4.31 -3.63
N ALA A 27 4.77 3.08 -3.57
CA ALA A 27 6.18 2.79 -3.82
C ALA A 27 6.58 2.83 -5.30
N PHE A 28 5.67 2.38 -6.17
CA PHE A 28 6.02 2.03 -7.55
C PHE A 28 5.87 3.22 -8.49
N GLY A 29 6.96 3.59 -9.15
CA GLY A 29 7.03 4.70 -10.09
C GLY A 29 8.47 5.13 -10.34
N ALA A 30 8.64 6.30 -10.95
CA ALA A 30 9.96 6.92 -11.09
C ALA A 30 10.57 7.20 -9.71
N GLY A 31 11.87 6.91 -9.53
CA GLY A 31 12.56 7.13 -8.26
C GLY A 31 12.24 6.09 -7.18
N ILE A 32 11.84 4.87 -7.54
CA ILE A 32 11.59 3.78 -6.58
C ILE A 32 12.79 3.51 -5.65
N ALA A 33 14.02 3.75 -6.11
CA ALA A 33 15.24 3.54 -5.33
C ALA A 33 15.32 4.45 -4.10
N GLU A 34 14.83 5.68 -4.19
CA GLU A 34 14.78 6.65 -3.09
C GLU A 34 13.38 6.74 -2.44
N ASN A 35 12.40 6.04 -2.99
CA ASN A 35 11.02 6.11 -2.50
C ASN A 35 10.91 5.52 -1.09
N ARG A 36 10.47 6.35 -0.14
CA ARG A 36 10.31 5.97 1.26
C ARG A 36 9.34 4.82 1.49
N ASP A 37 8.43 4.58 0.55
CA ASP A 37 7.39 3.55 0.58
C ASP A 37 7.83 2.24 -0.12
N ALA A 38 9.03 2.18 -0.71
CA ALA A 38 9.62 0.95 -1.20
C ALA A 38 10.23 0.10 -0.06
N PRO A 39 10.02 -1.24 -0.01
CA PRO A 39 10.42 -2.07 1.12
C PRO A 39 11.90 -2.02 1.51
N HIS A 40 12.82 -1.84 0.56
CA HIS A 40 14.26 -1.72 0.83
C HIS A 40 14.65 -0.43 1.58
N ASN A 41 13.75 0.56 1.63
CA ASN A 41 13.93 1.82 2.35
C ASN A 41 13.18 1.88 3.68
N TYR A 42 12.59 0.78 4.13
CA TYR A 42 11.88 0.74 5.40
C TYR A 42 12.87 0.76 6.58
N PRO A 43 12.64 1.60 7.60
CA PRO A 43 13.27 1.37 8.89
C PRO A 43 12.57 0.20 9.60
N HIS A 44 13.26 -0.47 10.53
CA HIS A 44 12.64 -1.55 11.31
C HIS A 44 11.39 -1.07 12.07
N ASN A 45 11.47 0.07 12.74
CA ASN A 45 10.36 0.63 13.53
C ASN A 45 9.32 1.34 12.63
N CYS A 46 8.61 0.57 11.82
CA CYS A 46 7.48 1.07 11.03
C CYS A 46 6.35 0.03 10.95
N VAL A 47 5.20 0.50 10.49
CA VAL A 47 4.05 -0.32 10.12
C VAL A 47 3.91 -0.27 8.59
N ALA A 48 4.07 -1.42 7.94
CA ALA A 48 3.93 -1.57 6.50
C ALA A 48 2.50 -1.98 6.13
N TYR A 49 1.95 -1.30 5.14
CA TYR A 49 0.61 -1.55 4.59
C TYR A 49 0.72 -1.86 3.09
N THR A 50 -0.10 -2.77 2.58
CA THR A 50 -0.31 -2.85 1.12
C THR A 50 -0.99 -1.57 0.64
N GLY A 51 -2.14 -1.27 1.24
CA GLY A 51 -2.92 -0.05 1.14
C GLY A 51 -3.67 0.22 2.45
N THR A 52 -4.30 1.37 2.57
CA THR A 52 -5.17 1.74 3.69
C THR A 52 -6.64 1.71 3.26
N HIS A 53 -7.56 2.09 4.16
CA HIS A 53 -8.99 2.22 3.83
C HIS A 53 -9.28 3.36 2.83
N ASP A 54 -8.39 4.35 2.70
CA ASP A 54 -8.50 5.46 1.75
C ASP A 54 -7.98 5.12 0.35
N ASN A 55 -7.18 4.06 0.27
CA ASN A 55 -6.65 3.54 -0.98
C ASN A 55 -7.70 2.69 -1.72
N ASN A 56 -7.51 2.51 -3.01
CA ASN A 56 -8.20 1.44 -3.72
C ASN A 56 -7.73 0.08 -3.16
N THR A 57 -8.54 -0.96 -3.33
CA THR A 57 -8.08 -2.34 -3.17
C THR A 57 -6.86 -2.57 -4.06
N THR A 58 -5.95 -3.44 -3.69
CA THR A 58 -4.74 -3.71 -4.49
C THR A 58 -5.09 -4.24 -5.88
N LEU A 59 -6.13 -5.06 -6.01
CA LEU A 59 -6.60 -5.51 -7.33
C LEU A 59 -7.25 -4.37 -8.12
N GLY A 60 -8.05 -3.53 -7.47
CA GLY A 60 -8.62 -2.32 -8.10
C GLY A 60 -7.54 -1.39 -8.61
N TRP A 61 -6.55 -1.07 -7.77
CA TRP A 61 -5.37 -0.27 -8.11
C TRP A 61 -4.59 -0.83 -9.31
N ALA A 62 -4.38 -2.15 -9.34
CA ALA A 62 -3.68 -2.81 -10.45
C ALA A 62 -4.45 -2.76 -11.77
N ARG A 63 -5.79 -2.87 -11.72
CA ARG A 63 -6.66 -2.86 -12.90
C ARG A 63 -6.98 -1.46 -13.41
N SER A 64 -7.13 -0.48 -12.53
CA SER A 64 -7.48 0.90 -12.87
C SER A 64 -6.33 1.64 -13.54
N GLY A 65 -5.09 1.17 -13.37
CA GLY A 65 -3.90 1.85 -13.87
C GLY A 65 -3.51 3.07 -13.03
N GLU A 66 -3.94 3.13 -11.76
CA GLU A 66 -3.59 4.22 -10.83
C GLU A 66 -2.07 4.41 -10.67
N ALA A 67 -1.28 3.32 -10.81
CA ALA A 67 0.19 3.38 -10.82
C ALA A 67 0.78 3.96 -12.12
N GLY A 68 -0.02 4.09 -13.17
CA GLY A 68 0.45 4.33 -14.52
C GLY A 68 1.31 3.20 -15.09
N GLU A 69 1.71 3.33 -16.35
CA GLU A 69 2.55 2.34 -17.03
C GLU A 69 3.95 2.23 -16.40
N ASP A 70 4.52 3.34 -15.94
CA ASP A 70 5.83 3.36 -15.29
C ASP A 70 5.81 2.70 -13.92
N GLY A 71 4.75 2.91 -13.13
CA GLY A 71 4.57 2.21 -11.85
C GLY A 71 4.40 0.71 -12.05
N ARG A 72 3.66 0.28 -13.07
CA ARG A 72 3.53 -1.14 -13.43
C ARG A 72 4.88 -1.77 -13.80
N LYS A 73 5.67 -1.09 -14.64
CA LYS A 73 7.02 -1.55 -15.00
C LYS A 73 7.95 -1.61 -13.79
N ALA A 74 7.89 -0.60 -12.90
CA ALA A 74 8.67 -0.57 -11.67
C ALA A 74 8.30 -1.74 -10.75
N LEU A 75 7.02 -2.05 -10.58
CA LEU A 75 6.56 -3.23 -9.84
C LEU A 75 7.12 -4.52 -10.44
N PHE A 76 7.05 -4.70 -11.75
CA PHE A 76 7.54 -5.91 -12.42
C PHE A 76 9.05 -6.07 -12.29
N ALA A 77 9.80 -4.98 -12.44
CA ALA A 77 11.24 -4.97 -12.21
C ALA A 77 11.57 -5.31 -10.75
N TYR A 78 10.80 -4.77 -9.79
CA TYR A 78 10.96 -5.06 -8.36
C TYR A 78 10.68 -6.54 -8.02
N LEU A 79 9.68 -7.14 -8.68
CA LEU A 79 9.32 -8.55 -8.55
C LEU A 79 10.22 -9.49 -9.37
N GLY A 80 11.03 -8.95 -10.28
CA GLY A 80 11.85 -9.70 -11.24
C GLY A 80 11.04 -10.46 -12.30
N ARG A 81 9.75 -10.17 -12.47
CA ARG A 81 8.86 -10.82 -13.45
C ARG A 81 7.59 -10.01 -13.69
N GLU A 82 6.97 -10.24 -14.85
CA GLU A 82 5.62 -9.76 -15.13
C GLU A 82 4.57 -10.63 -14.42
N ILE A 83 3.47 -10.01 -14.00
CA ILE A 83 2.34 -10.67 -13.34
C ILE A 83 1.01 -10.17 -13.91
N ALA A 84 -0.01 -11.02 -13.86
CA ALA A 84 -1.39 -10.58 -14.13
C ALA A 84 -1.92 -9.73 -12.96
N PRO A 85 -2.85 -8.77 -13.19
CA PRO A 85 -3.43 -7.95 -12.13
C PRO A 85 -3.97 -8.75 -10.94
N GLU A 86 -4.57 -9.92 -11.19
CA GLU A 86 -5.15 -10.84 -10.20
C GLU A 86 -4.13 -11.38 -9.20
N GLN A 87 -2.85 -11.38 -9.56
CA GLN A 87 -1.77 -11.82 -8.70
C GLN A 87 -1.28 -10.70 -7.77
N THR A 88 -1.54 -9.44 -8.14
CA THR A 88 -1.00 -8.26 -7.44
C THR A 88 -1.29 -8.22 -5.94
N PRO A 89 -2.52 -8.54 -5.45
CA PRO A 89 -2.79 -8.53 -4.01
C PRO A 89 -1.82 -9.41 -3.22
N TRP A 90 -1.66 -10.67 -3.63
CA TRP A 90 -0.78 -11.61 -2.93
C TRP A 90 0.70 -11.30 -3.12
N GLU A 91 1.12 -10.71 -4.23
CA GLU A 91 2.50 -10.24 -4.41
C GLU A 91 2.81 -9.05 -3.48
N LEU A 92 1.90 -8.08 -3.34
CA LEU A 92 2.08 -6.96 -2.42
C LEU A 92 2.01 -7.42 -0.95
N ILE A 93 1.14 -8.37 -0.61
CA ILE A 93 1.12 -9.01 0.72
C ILE A 93 2.47 -9.66 1.02
N ARG A 94 3.03 -10.43 0.08
CA ARG A 94 4.36 -11.05 0.25
C ARG A 94 5.44 -10.00 0.47
N LEU A 95 5.44 -8.91 -0.29
CA LEU A 95 6.42 -7.83 -0.15
C LEU A 95 6.36 -7.14 1.22
N VAL A 96 5.17 -6.82 1.75
CA VAL A 96 5.08 -6.23 3.09
C VAL A 96 5.45 -7.21 4.20
N MET A 97 5.04 -8.49 4.07
CA MET A 97 5.36 -9.54 5.04
C MET A 97 6.84 -9.92 5.06
N ALA A 98 7.54 -9.81 3.92
CA ALA A 98 8.97 -10.08 3.80
C ALA A 98 9.84 -8.85 4.12
N SER A 99 9.24 -7.69 4.37
CA SER A 99 9.97 -6.47 4.68
C SER A 99 10.59 -6.51 6.09
N CYS A 100 11.45 -5.52 6.39
CA CYS A 100 12.06 -5.39 7.72
C CYS A 100 11.15 -4.69 8.75
N ALA A 101 9.94 -4.29 8.37
CA ALA A 101 8.98 -3.61 9.24
C ALA A 101 8.57 -4.51 10.42
N THR A 102 8.50 -3.94 11.63
CA THR A 102 8.06 -4.67 12.83
C THR A 102 6.61 -5.17 12.71
N THR A 103 5.76 -4.44 11.97
CA THR A 103 4.35 -4.78 11.79
C THR A 103 3.96 -4.66 10.33
N ALA A 104 3.29 -5.69 9.80
CA ALA A 104 2.60 -5.64 8.52
C ALA A 104 1.08 -5.65 8.74
N VAL A 105 0.36 -4.79 8.03
CA VAL A 105 -1.10 -4.69 8.08
C VAL A 105 -1.65 -4.80 6.67
N VAL A 106 -2.60 -5.72 6.49
CA VAL A 106 -3.21 -6.01 5.18
C VAL A 106 -4.72 -5.77 5.30
N PRO A 107 -5.34 -4.95 4.43
CA PRO A 107 -6.79 -4.85 4.35
C PRO A 107 -7.42 -6.20 4.02
N MET A 108 -8.55 -6.53 4.65
CA MET A 108 -9.24 -7.80 4.40
C MET A 108 -9.61 -7.96 2.91
N GLN A 109 -9.91 -6.86 2.21
CA GLN A 109 -10.18 -6.86 0.77
C GLN A 109 -9.00 -7.37 -0.06
N ASP A 110 -7.76 -7.07 0.34
CA ASP A 110 -6.57 -7.56 -0.36
C ASP A 110 -6.34 -9.04 -0.08
N LEU A 111 -6.58 -9.49 1.16
CA LEU A 111 -6.51 -10.90 1.54
C LEU A 111 -7.50 -11.76 0.73
N LEU A 112 -8.71 -11.23 0.51
CA LEU A 112 -9.78 -11.83 -0.28
C LEU A 112 -9.63 -11.60 -1.80
N GLY A 113 -8.61 -10.84 -2.23
CA GLY A 113 -8.39 -10.55 -3.66
C GLY A 113 -9.52 -9.77 -4.34
N LEU A 114 -10.24 -8.91 -3.60
CA LEU A 114 -11.39 -8.17 -4.11
C LEU A 114 -10.96 -6.95 -4.92
N GLY A 115 -11.74 -6.60 -5.96
CA GLY A 115 -11.50 -5.43 -6.81
C GLY A 115 -12.09 -4.12 -6.25
N GLU A 116 -12.08 -3.07 -7.08
CA GLU A 116 -12.48 -1.70 -6.71
C GLU A 116 -13.89 -1.58 -6.09
N GLY A 117 -14.83 -2.46 -6.45
CA GLY A 117 -16.17 -2.49 -5.84
C GLY A 117 -16.16 -2.75 -4.32
N ALA A 118 -15.04 -3.20 -3.76
CA ALA A 118 -14.82 -3.41 -2.33
C ALA A 118 -14.04 -2.27 -1.63
N ARG A 119 -13.72 -1.19 -2.35
CA ARG A 119 -13.02 -0.02 -1.78
C ARG A 119 -13.81 0.56 -0.60
N MET A 120 -13.13 0.78 0.53
CA MET A 120 -13.78 1.25 1.75
C MET A 120 -14.13 2.74 1.70
N ASN A 121 -13.17 3.58 1.31
CA ASN A 121 -13.37 5.02 1.21
C ASN A 121 -12.70 5.60 -0.04
N MET A 122 -13.36 6.56 -0.66
CA MET A 122 -12.81 7.44 -1.67
C MET A 122 -12.71 8.86 -1.07
N PRO A 123 -11.50 9.30 -0.68
CA PRO A 123 -11.31 10.64 -0.12
C PRO A 123 -11.95 11.74 -0.98
N SER A 124 -12.48 12.77 -0.32
CA SER A 124 -13.19 13.89 -0.97
C SER A 124 -14.52 13.56 -1.64
N VAL A 125 -15.02 12.32 -1.53
CA VAL A 125 -16.38 11.94 -1.96
C VAL A 125 -17.30 11.83 -0.74
N ALA A 126 -18.44 12.51 -0.77
CA ALA A 126 -19.31 12.64 0.42
C ALA A 126 -20.28 11.46 0.65
N LYS A 127 -20.53 10.61 -0.35
CA LYS A 127 -21.52 9.53 -0.30
C LYS A 127 -20.96 8.24 -0.90
N GLY A 128 -21.47 7.10 -0.44
CA GLY A 128 -21.10 5.78 -0.99
C GLY A 128 -19.86 5.14 -0.36
N ASN A 129 -19.29 5.74 0.68
CA ASN A 129 -18.15 5.21 1.43
C ASN A 129 -18.59 4.42 2.68
N TRP A 130 -17.68 3.67 3.27
CA TRP A 130 -17.83 2.95 4.55
C TRP A 130 -18.88 1.84 4.54
N GLY A 131 -19.33 1.41 3.36
CA GLY A 131 -20.38 0.41 3.19
C GLY A 131 -19.88 -1.01 2.93
N TRP A 132 -18.58 -1.20 2.70
CA TRP A 132 -18.04 -2.53 2.43
C TRP A 132 -18.18 -3.45 3.65
N ARG A 133 -18.59 -4.69 3.39
CA ARG A 133 -18.72 -5.75 4.38
C ARG A 133 -18.22 -7.05 3.75
N ALA A 134 -17.49 -7.84 4.54
CA ALA A 134 -17.23 -9.22 4.17
C ALA A 134 -18.55 -9.99 4.14
N VAL A 135 -18.73 -10.82 3.11
CA VAL A 135 -19.84 -11.77 2.99
C VAL A 135 -19.31 -13.19 3.01
N GLU A 136 -20.17 -14.16 3.30
CA GLU A 136 -19.75 -15.55 3.53
C GLU A 136 -19.18 -16.22 2.26
N GLU A 137 -19.60 -15.77 1.08
CA GLU A 137 -19.23 -16.34 -0.21
C GLU A 137 -17.84 -15.90 -0.73
N GLN A 138 -17.10 -15.09 0.04
CA GLN A 138 -15.80 -14.52 -0.33
C GLN A 138 -14.61 -15.31 0.20
#